data_AF-A0A0S7Z102-F1
#
_entry.id   AF-A0A0S7Z102-F1
#
_cell.length_a   1.000
_cell.length_b   1.000
_cell.length_c   1.000
_cell.angle_alpha   90.00
_cell.angle_beta   90.00
_cell.angle_gamma   90.00
#
_symmetry.space_group_name_H-M   'P 1'
#
loop_
_entity.id
_entity.type
_entity.pdbx_description
1 polymer ?
#
loop_
_entity_poly.entity_id
_entity_poly.type
_entity_poly.pdbx_seq_one_letter_code
_entity_poly.pdbx_strand_id
1 'polypeptide(L)'
;MQKTMKELVDVLDRLIQYHRELLGVEQKKLSSIVDQDWEELELLLLKSRKILTDIEAAEKRRMSIIQELCGKEDVRLSEVEKEIPSDLAPRIRNCGNKLVESIQRQRSMNEKIERLLKSSLEIVNFSLSLFTCPGAQGRTYSGKGEEKGNGEKCSSFVFDIKA
;
A
#
# COMPACT_ATOMS: atom_id res chain seq x y z
N MET A 1 -16.16 -25.65 24.18
CA MET A 1 -14.93 -26.01 23.46
C MET A 1 -15.16 -26.25 21.96
N GLN A 2 -15.95 -27.23 21.51
CA GLN A 2 -16.17 -27.43 20.05
C GLN A 2 -16.85 -26.24 19.34
N LYS A 3 -17.76 -25.52 20.00
CA LYS A 3 -18.46 -24.35 19.43
C LYS A 3 -17.51 -23.16 19.21
N THR A 4 -16.78 -22.76 20.23
CA THR A 4 -15.77 -21.69 20.18
C THR A 4 -14.66 -21.98 19.16
N MET A 5 -14.35 -23.26 18.94
CA MET A 5 -13.36 -23.67 17.94
C MET A 5 -13.86 -23.55 16.49
N LYS A 6 -15.12 -23.88 16.22
CA LYS A 6 -15.72 -23.60 14.91
C LYS A 6 -15.79 -22.10 14.64
N GLU A 7 -16.13 -21.32 15.66
CA GLU A 7 -16.13 -19.85 15.57
C GLU A 7 -14.74 -19.28 15.27
N LEU A 8 -13.67 -19.84 15.83
CA LEU A 8 -12.29 -19.45 15.49
C LEU A 8 -11.98 -19.69 14.01
N VAL A 9 -12.35 -20.85 13.50
CA VAL A 9 -12.13 -21.21 12.09
C VAL A 9 -12.94 -20.30 11.16
N ASP A 10 -14.19 -20.00 11.50
CA ASP A 10 -15.03 -19.09 10.70
C ASP A 10 -14.46 -17.66 10.68
N VAL A 11 -13.91 -17.19 11.82
CA VAL A 11 -13.23 -15.89 11.89
C VAL A 11 -11.95 -15.88 11.06
N LEU A 12 -11.16 -16.95 11.08
CA LEU A 12 -9.96 -17.08 10.25
C LEU A 12 -10.29 -17.12 8.76
N ASP A 13 -11.33 -17.87 8.35
CA ASP A 13 -11.79 -17.93 6.97
C ASP A 13 -12.28 -16.55 6.49
N ARG A 14 -12.99 -15.78 7.35
CA ARG A 14 -13.37 -14.38 7.06
C ARG A 14 -12.18 -13.44 6.94
N LEU A 15 -11.19 -13.54 7.83
CA LEU A 15 -9.97 -12.74 7.74
C LEU A 15 -9.24 -13.00 6.41
N ILE A 16 -9.13 -14.26 5.99
CA ILE A 16 -8.54 -14.62 4.69
C ILE A 16 -9.31 -13.98 3.54
N GLN A 17 -10.64 -14.00 3.60
CA GLN A 17 -11.49 -13.37 2.60
C GLN A 17 -11.25 -11.85 2.54
N TYR A 18 -11.26 -11.15 3.68
CA TYR A 18 -11.00 -9.71 3.72
C TYR A 18 -9.60 -9.34 3.21
N HIS A 19 -8.56 -10.11 3.56
CA HIS A 19 -7.23 -9.87 3.03
C HIS A 19 -7.15 -10.09 1.50
N ARG A 20 -7.88 -11.07 0.95
CA ARG A 20 -7.97 -11.27 -0.51
C ARG A 20 -8.73 -10.15 -1.20
N GLU A 21 -9.85 -9.71 -0.63
CA GLU A 21 -10.62 -8.59 -1.15
C GLU A 21 -9.80 -7.30 -1.13
N LEU A 22 -9.08 -7.03 -0.03
CA LEU A 22 -8.17 -5.88 0.08
C LEU A 22 -7.09 -5.95 -0.98
N LEU A 23 -6.48 -7.12 -1.21
CA LEU A 23 -5.47 -7.30 -2.25
C LEU A 23 -6.02 -7.01 -3.66
N GLY A 24 -7.26 -7.40 -3.94
CA GLY A 24 -7.94 -7.04 -5.19
C GLY A 24 -8.19 -5.54 -5.33
N VAL A 25 -8.54 -4.86 -4.23
CA VAL A 25 -8.70 -3.40 -4.21
C VAL A 25 -7.36 -2.69 -4.44
N GLU A 26 -6.27 -3.13 -3.81
CA GLU A 26 -4.95 -2.55 -4.01
C GLU A 26 -4.45 -2.72 -5.45
N GLN A 27 -4.73 -3.86 -6.10
CA GLN A 27 -4.44 -4.04 -7.53
C GLN A 27 -5.22 -3.08 -8.41
N LYS A 28 -6.49 -2.82 -8.09
CA LYS A 28 -7.31 -1.87 -8.83
C LYS A 28 -6.88 -0.43 -8.62
N LYS A 29 -6.45 -0.06 -7.40
CA LYS A 29 -5.88 1.27 -7.15
C LYS A 29 -4.65 1.51 -8.03
N LEU A 30 -3.82 0.48 -8.22
CA LEU A 30 -2.67 0.55 -9.11
C LEU A 30 -3.09 0.84 -10.55
N SER A 31 -4.11 0.16 -11.08
CA SER A 31 -4.62 0.45 -12.43
C SER A 31 -5.21 1.85 -12.53
N SER A 32 -6.06 2.29 -11.58
CA SER A 32 -6.67 3.62 -11.64
C SER A 32 -5.63 4.75 -11.55
N ILE A 33 -4.52 4.56 -10.80
CA ILE A 33 -3.39 5.52 -10.79
C ILE A 33 -2.71 5.61 -12.16
N VAL A 34 -2.51 4.47 -12.83
CA VAL A 34 -1.90 4.43 -14.17
C VAL A 34 -2.83 5.07 -15.21
N ASP A 35 -4.13 4.79 -15.11
CA ASP A 35 -5.16 5.30 -16.02
C ASP A 35 -5.60 6.74 -15.71
N GLN A 36 -5.06 7.34 -14.64
CA GLN A 36 -5.40 8.68 -14.12
C GLN A 36 -6.90 8.85 -13.78
N ASP A 37 -7.58 7.76 -13.43
CA ASP A 37 -8.98 7.76 -12.99
C ASP A 37 -9.06 8.08 -11.49
N TRP A 38 -9.17 9.37 -11.19
CA TRP A 38 -9.24 9.88 -9.82
C TRP A 38 -10.58 9.58 -9.12
N GLU A 39 -11.68 9.48 -9.87
CA GLU A 39 -13.00 9.16 -9.33
C GLU A 39 -13.06 7.70 -8.86
N GLU A 40 -12.57 6.76 -9.69
CA GLU A 40 -12.47 5.36 -9.30
C GLU A 40 -11.50 5.18 -8.11
N LEU A 41 -10.38 5.91 -8.11
CA LEU A 41 -9.41 5.85 -7.02
C LEU A 41 -10.04 6.26 -5.67
N GLU A 42 -10.86 7.31 -5.64
CA GLU A 42 -11.55 7.75 -4.42
C GLU A 42 -12.51 6.67 -3.88
N LEU A 43 -13.30 6.06 -4.76
CA LEU A 43 -14.20 4.96 -4.41
C LEU A 43 -13.43 3.75 -3.86
N LEU A 44 -12.30 3.40 -4.48
CA LEU A 44 -11.43 2.31 -4.04
C LEU A 44 -10.77 2.60 -2.68
N LEU A 45 -10.45 3.86 -2.38
CA LEU A 45 -9.94 4.27 -1.06
C LEU A 45 -11.01 4.10 0.03
N LEU A 46 -12.25 4.52 -0.22
CA LEU A 46 -13.36 4.32 0.72
C LEU A 46 -13.60 2.82 0.98
N LYS A 47 -13.59 2.00 -0.09
CA LYS A 47 -13.74 0.55 0.02
C LYS A 47 -12.61 -0.08 0.81
N SER A 48 -11.36 0.31 0.55
CA SER A 48 -10.18 -0.15 1.28
C SER A 48 -10.27 0.17 2.77
N ARG A 49 -10.69 1.39 3.15
CA ARG A 49 -10.91 1.77 4.56
C ARG A 49 -11.95 0.89 5.24
N LYS A 50 -13.07 0.61 4.57
CA LYS A 50 -14.11 -0.27 5.11
C LYS A 50 -13.56 -1.68 5.37
N ILE A 51 -12.83 -2.25 4.41
CA ILE A 51 -12.23 -3.58 4.55
C ILE A 51 -11.21 -3.60 5.72
N LEU A 52 -10.44 -2.53 5.90
CA LEU A 52 -9.53 -2.41 7.05
C LEU A 52 -10.28 -2.43 8.39
N THR A 53 -11.40 -1.70 8.49
CA THR A 53 -12.25 -1.74 9.69
C THR A 53 -12.82 -3.13 9.94
N ASP A 54 -13.23 -3.84 8.89
CA ASP A 54 -13.74 -5.21 8.98
C ASP A 54 -12.64 -6.20 9.43
N ILE A 55 -11.40 -6.02 8.95
CA ILE A 55 -10.22 -6.78 9.40
C ILE A 55 -9.96 -6.51 10.89
N GLU A 56 -9.94 -5.26 11.34
CA GLU A 56 -9.73 -4.91 12.75
C GLU A 56 -10.78 -5.55 13.66
N ALA A 57 -12.06 -5.52 13.26
CA ALA A 57 -13.14 -6.12 14.02
C ALA A 57 -13.01 -7.66 14.09
N ALA A 58 -12.66 -8.31 12.98
CA ALA A 58 -12.45 -9.75 12.93
C ALA A 58 -11.22 -10.18 13.74
N GLU A 59 -10.15 -9.38 13.74
CA GLU A 59 -8.94 -9.65 14.50
C GLU A 59 -9.16 -9.49 16.01
N LYS A 60 -9.91 -8.45 16.43
CA LYS A 60 -10.37 -8.34 17.82
C LYS A 60 -11.15 -9.58 18.25
N ARG A 61 -12.04 -10.07 17.40
CA ARG A 61 -12.81 -11.28 17.67
C ARG A 61 -11.92 -12.52 17.75
N ARG A 62 -10.91 -12.64 16.89
CA ARG A 62 -9.90 -13.70 16.95
C ARG A 62 -9.18 -13.69 18.31
N MET A 63 -8.73 -12.52 18.76
CA MET A 63 -8.04 -12.36 20.05
C MET A 63 -8.94 -12.76 21.22
N SER A 64 -10.21 -12.32 21.23
CA SER A 64 -11.16 -12.71 22.29
C SER A 64 -11.38 -14.22 22.34
N ILE A 65 -11.55 -14.88 21.19
CA ILE A 65 -11.73 -16.34 21.14
C ILE A 65 -10.47 -17.08 21.63
N ILE A 66 -9.28 -16.59 21.29
CA ILE A 66 -8.01 -17.16 21.77
C ILE A 66 -7.87 -16.98 23.28
N GLN A 67 -8.24 -15.81 23.82
CA GLN A 67 -8.24 -15.55 25.25
C GLN A 67 -9.20 -16.48 26.00
N GLU A 68 -10.39 -16.73 25.45
CA GLU A 68 -11.34 -17.70 26.00
C GLU A 68 -10.83 -19.15 25.96
N LEU A 69 -10.00 -19.51 24.98
CA LEU A 69 -9.48 -20.87 24.80
C LEU A 69 -8.22 -21.15 25.64
N CYS A 70 -7.26 -20.23 25.64
CA CYS A 70 -5.94 -20.43 26.23
C CYS A 70 -5.71 -19.63 27.53
N GLY A 71 -6.65 -18.75 27.92
CA GLY A 71 -6.55 -17.92 29.12
C GLY A 71 -5.41 -16.88 29.08
N LYS A 72 -4.80 -16.67 27.92
CA LYS A 72 -3.67 -15.75 27.70
C LYS A 72 -4.00 -14.80 26.57
N GLU A 73 -3.62 -13.55 26.75
CA GLU A 73 -3.59 -12.57 25.65
C GLU A 73 -2.33 -12.81 24.81
N ASP A 74 -2.46 -12.59 23.49
CA ASP A 74 -1.35 -12.62 22.53
C ASP A 74 -0.65 -13.99 22.31
N VAL A 75 -1.44 -15.07 22.31
CA VAL A 75 -0.92 -16.41 21.97
C VAL A 75 -0.76 -16.55 20.46
N ARG A 76 0.41 -17.03 20.03
CA ARG A 76 0.68 -17.31 18.61
C ARG A 76 -0.21 -18.45 18.13
N LEU A 77 -0.70 -18.36 16.89
CA LEU A 77 -1.48 -19.44 16.25
C LEU A 77 -0.78 -20.82 16.32
N SER A 78 0.55 -20.84 16.26
CA SER A 78 1.37 -22.05 16.42
C SER A 78 1.37 -22.66 17.83
N GLU A 79 1.10 -21.86 18.86
CA GLU A 79 0.95 -22.31 20.25
C GLU A 79 -0.49 -22.77 20.50
N VAL A 80 -1.46 -22.07 19.91
CA VAL A 80 -2.86 -22.47 19.89
C VAL A 80 -3.02 -23.86 19.24
N GLU A 81 -2.27 -24.19 18.17
CA GLU A 81 -2.27 -25.54 17.55
C GLU A 81 -1.96 -26.69 18.55
N LYS A 82 -1.21 -26.43 19.63
CA LYS A 82 -0.82 -27.47 20.61
C LYS A 82 -1.91 -27.78 21.62
N GLU A 83 -2.84 -26.85 21.84
CA GLU A 83 -3.95 -27.00 22.79
C GLU A 83 -5.26 -27.43 22.10
N ILE A 84 -5.23 -27.60 20.78
CA ILE A 84 -6.38 -27.91 19.93
C ILE A 84 -6.39 -29.40 19.54
N PRO A 85 -7.57 -30.04 19.48
CA PRO A 85 -7.70 -31.41 18.98
C PRO A 85 -7.11 -31.59 17.57
N SER A 86 -6.44 -32.73 17.37
CA SER A 86 -5.62 -33.05 16.19
C SER A 86 -6.32 -32.90 14.82
N ASP A 87 -7.65 -33.03 14.77
CA ASP A 87 -8.42 -32.91 13.52
C ASP A 87 -8.50 -31.47 12.97
N LEU A 88 -8.36 -30.45 13.83
CA LEU A 88 -8.51 -29.04 13.43
C LEU A 88 -7.19 -28.28 13.35
N ALA A 89 -6.14 -28.80 13.99
CA ALA A 89 -4.77 -28.29 13.88
C ALA A 89 -4.30 -28.06 12.42
N PRO A 90 -4.46 -29.00 11.46
CA PRO A 90 -4.01 -28.78 10.09
C PRO A 90 -4.78 -27.67 9.37
N ARG A 91 -6.06 -27.49 9.69
CA ARG A 91 -6.90 -26.45 9.08
C ARG A 91 -6.50 -25.06 9.58
N ILE A 92 -6.22 -24.92 10.87
CA ILE A 92 -5.72 -23.67 11.48
C ILE A 92 -4.35 -23.31 10.91
N ARG A 93 -3.44 -24.28 10.79
CA ARG A 93 -2.14 -24.09 10.16
C ARG A 93 -2.25 -23.55 8.74
N ASN A 94 -3.12 -24.17 7.94
CA ASN A 94 -3.37 -23.73 6.56
C ASN A 94 -3.93 -22.30 6.51
N CYS A 95 -4.82 -21.95 7.43
CA CYS A 95 -5.34 -20.58 7.53
C CYS A 95 -4.23 -19.58 7.88
N GLY A 96 -3.37 -19.91 8.85
CA GLY A 96 -2.21 -19.10 9.21
C GLY A 96 -1.28 -18.87 8.02
N ASN A 97 -0.93 -19.92 7.28
CA ASN A 97 -0.08 -19.81 6.09
C ASN A 97 -0.70 -18.90 5.01
N LYS A 98 -2.00 -19.05 4.74
CA LYS A 98 -2.73 -18.20 3.78
C LYS A 98 -2.75 -16.73 4.20
N LEU A 99 -2.89 -16.45 5.49
CA LEU A 99 -2.84 -15.09 6.02
C LEU A 99 -1.44 -14.49 5.84
N VAL A 100 -0.39 -15.22 6.22
CA VAL A 100 1.00 -14.78 6.03
C VAL A 100 1.29 -14.46 4.56
N GLU A 101 0.90 -15.37 3.66
CA GLU A 101 1.09 -15.16 2.23
C GLU A 101 0.32 -13.93 1.73
N SER A 102 -0.92 -13.75 2.16
CA SER A 102 -1.75 -12.60 1.75
C SER A 102 -1.16 -11.28 2.25
N ILE A 103 -0.67 -11.23 3.49
CA ILE A 103 -0.01 -10.05 4.07
C ILE A 103 1.29 -9.74 3.35
N GLN A 104 2.10 -10.75 3.03
CA GLN A 104 3.33 -10.54 2.25
C GLN A 104 3.05 -9.97 0.87
N ARG A 105 2.03 -10.51 0.17
CA ARG A 105 1.61 -9.96 -1.12
C ARG A 105 1.12 -8.51 -1.00
N GLN A 106 0.32 -8.20 0.03
CA GLN A 106 -0.13 -6.82 0.30
C GLN A 106 1.05 -5.87 0.51
N ARG A 107 2.05 -6.25 1.33
CA ARG A 107 3.27 -5.44 1.52
C ARG A 107 4.00 -5.18 0.20
N SER A 108 4.21 -6.23 -0.59
CA SER A 108 4.88 -6.10 -1.89
C SER A 108 4.13 -5.18 -2.86
N MET A 109 2.80 -5.16 -2.79
CA MET A 109 1.97 -4.27 -3.62
C MET A 109 2.07 -2.83 -3.15
N ASN A 110 2.02 -2.61 -1.84
CA ASN A 110 2.14 -1.27 -1.26
C ASN A 110 3.49 -0.63 -1.58
N GLU A 111 4.58 -1.39 -1.51
CA GLU A 111 5.91 -0.92 -1.92
C GLU A 111 5.96 -0.52 -3.41
N LYS A 112 5.25 -1.22 -4.30
CA LYS A 112 5.16 -0.86 -5.71
C LYS A 112 4.39 0.44 -5.91
N ILE A 113 3.25 0.59 -5.25
CA ILE A 113 2.42 1.80 -5.29
C ILE A 113 3.23 3.00 -4.78
N GLU A 114 3.96 2.85 -3.67
CA GLU A 114 4.80 3.91 -3.12
C GLU A 114 5.90 4.35 -4.11
N ARG A 115 6.58 3.40 -4.78
CA ARG A 115 7.60 3.71 -5.79
C ARG A 115 7.01 4.46 -6.99
N LEU A 116 5.84 4.03 -7.47
CA LEU A 116 5.18 4.68 -8.61
C LEU A 116 4.75 6.10 -8.27
N LEU A 117 4.14 6.31 -7.10
CA LEU A 117 3.75 7.65 -6.65
C LEU A 117 4.95 8.57 -6.49
N LYS A 118 6.06 8.09 -5.93
CA LYS A 118 7.31 8.85 -5.83
C LYS A 118 7.83 9.25 -7.21
N SER A 119 7.88 8.32 -8.17
CA SER A 119 8.32 8.61 -9.53
C SER A 119 7.41 9.64 -10.22
N SER A 120 6.09 9.52 -10.07
CA SER A 120 5.16 10.52 -10.61
C SER A 120 5.38 11.91 -10.01
N LEU A 121 5.64 12.00 -8.70
CA LEU A 121 5.95 13.26 -8.03
C LEU A 121 7.30 13.86 -8.50
N GLU A 122 8.31 13.03 -8.73
CA GLU A 122 9.59 13.46 -9.31
C GLU A 122 9.41 14.07 -10.70
N ILE A 123 8.58 13.45 -11.55
CA ILE A 123 8.24 13.97 -12.89
C ILE A 123 7.49 15.30 -12.79
N VAL A 124 6.52 15.42 -11.88
CA VAL A 124 5.79 16.68 -11.66
C VAL A 124 6.74 17.77 -11.15
N ASN A 125 7.60 17.47 -10.18
CA ASN A 125 8.58 18.42 -9.67
C ASN A 125 9.60 18.85 -10.72
N PHE A 126 10.05 17.92 -11.57
CA PHE A 126 10.90 18.23 -12.71
C PHE A 126 10.17 19.12 -13.72
N SER A 127 8.93 18.79 -14.07
CA SER A 127 8.12 19.60 -14.98
C SER A 127 7.90 21.00 -14.41
N LEU A 128 7.59 21.11 -13.12
CA LEU A 128 7.47 22.38 -12.41
C LEU A 128 8.78 23.14 -12.40
N SER A 129 9.94 22.51 -12.20
CA SER A 129 11.23 23.22 -12.24
C SER A 129 11.58 23.74 -13.63
N LEU A 130 11.14 23.04 -14.69
CA LEU A 130 11.22 23.56 -16.07
C LEU A 130 10.35 24.80 -16.27
N PHE A 131 9.09 24.77 -15.80
CA PHE A 131 8.15 25.88 -15.99
C PHE A 131 8.39 27.07 -15.04
N THR A 132 8.89 26.82 -13.83
CA THR A 132 9.12 27.85 -12.80
C THR A 132 10.51 28.47 -12.87
N CYS A 133 11.36 28.03 -13.79
CA CYS A 133 12.68 28.63 -14.02
C CYS A 133 12.52 30.13 -14.37
N PRO A 134 12.88 31.05 -13.47
CA PRO A 134 12.76 32.48 -13.69
C PRO A 134 13.97 32.91 -14.53
N GLY A 135 13.90 32.64 -15.83
CA GLY A 135 14.98 32.95 -16.79
C GLY A 135 14.53 33.06 -18.24
N ALA A 136 13.25 32.78 -18.53
CA ALA A 136 12.65 32.96 -19.85
C ALA A 136 12.11 34.38 -20.08
N GLN A 137 12.41 35.36 -19.21
CA GLN A 137 12.35 36.76 -19.63
C GLN A 137 13.57 37.02 -20.53
N GLY A 138 13.28 37.08 -21.83
CA GLY A 138 14.21 37.11 -22.96
C GLY A 138 15.64 37.54 -22.68
N ARG A 139 16.59 36.62 -22.91
CA ARG A 139 17.99 36.98 -23.19
C ARG A 139 17.98 37.89 -24.42
N THR A 140 18.11 39.18 -24.21
CA THR A 140 18.17 40.15 -25.30
C THR A 140 19.63 40.43 -25.58
N TYR A 141 20.09 40.13 -26.81
CA TYR A 141 21.43 40.51 -27.24
C TYR A 141 21.50 42.04 -27.31
N SER A 142 22.50 42.62 -26.66
CA SER A 142 22.77 44.04 -26.83
C SER A 142 23.33 44.29 -28.23
N GLY A 143 23.20 45.52 -28.75
CA GLY A 143 23.70 45.91 -30.08
C GLY A 143 25.21 45.75 -30.32
N LYS A 144 25.97 45.27 -29.33
CA LYS A 144 27.40 44.88 -29.45
C LYS A 144 27.65 43.37 -29.40
N GLY A 145 26.60 42.54 -29.42
CA GLY A 145 26.72 41.08 -29.38
C GLY A 145 27.01 40.50 -27.99
N GLU A 146 26.94 41.31 -26.93
CA GLU A 146 27.09 40.83 -25.55
C GLU A 146 25.73 40.44 -24.96
N GLU A 147 25.67 39.26 -24.32
CA GLU A 147 24.50 38.78 -23.58
C GLU A 147 24.35 39.57 -22.27
N LYS A 148 23.27 40.33 -22.13
CA LYS A 148 22.87 40.91 -20.84
C LYS A 148 21.60 40.22 -20.35
N GLY A 149 21.76 39.36 -19.36
CA GLY A 149 20.67 38.83 -18.54
C GLY A 149 20.92 39.18 -17.08
N ASN A 150 19.97 39.85 -16.44
CA ASN A 150 19.92 39.95 -14.99
C ASN A 150 19.08 38.76 -14.51
N GLY A 151 19.72 37.67 -14.08
CA GLY A 151 19.00 36.47 -13.67
C GLY A 151 19.92 35.50 -12.96
N GLU A 152 19.51 35.09 -11.76
CA GLU A 152 20.13 33.99 -11.02
C GLU A 152 20.28 32.76 -11.94
N LYS A 153 21.43 32.09 -11.81
CA LYS A 153 21.77 30.92 -12.64
C LYS A 153 20.77 29.79 -12.38
N CYS A 154 19.74 29.72 -13.19
CA CYS A 154 18.94 28.51 -13.37
C CYS A 154 19.85 27.54 -14.15
N SER A 155 20.42 26.54 -13.48
CA SER A 155 21.32 25.57 -14.10
C SER A 155 20.61 24.86 -15.25
N SER A 156 21.19 24.96 -16.45
CA SER A 156 20.69 24.35 -17.70
C SER A 156 20.86 22.83 -17.70
N PHE A 157 20.21 22.11 -16.79
CA PHE A 157 20.27 20.65 -16.73
C PHE A 157 19.30 19.94 -17.67
N VAL A 158 19.08 20.45 -18.89
CA VAL A 158 18.28 19.74 -19.89
C VAL A 158 19.08 19.37 -21.14
N PHE A 159 20.19 20.06 -21.45
CA PHE A 159 20.97 19.75 -22.65
C PHE A 159 22.50 19.86 -22.53
N ASP A 160 23.07 19.94 -21.32
CA ASP A 160 24.53 19.78 -21.15
C ASP A 160 24.90 18.31 -20.89
N ILE A 161 24.69 17.45 -21.90
CA ILE A 161 25.44 16.20 -22.05
C ILE A 161 26.64 16.55 -22.93
N LYS A 162 27.81 16.71 -22.31
CA LYS A 162 29.08 16.76 -23.05
C LYS A 162 29.35 15.37 -23.65
N ALA A 163 29.46 15.33 -24.98
CA ALA A 163 30.13 14.27 -25.72
C ALA A 163 31.65 14.36 -25.53
#